data_AF-A0A1G7VKC0-F1
#
_entry.id   AF-A0A1G7VKC0-F1
#
_cell.length_a   1.000
_cell.length_b   1.000
_cell.length_c   1.000
_cell.angle_alpha   90.00
_cell.angle_beta   90.00
_cell.angle_gamma   90.00
#
_symmetry.space_group_name_H-M   'P 1'
#
loop_
_entity.id
_entity.type
_entity.pdbx_description
1 polymer ?
#
loop_
_entity_poly.entity_id
_entity_poly.type
_entity_poly.pdbx_seq_one_letter_code
_entity_poly.pdbx_strand_id
1 'polypeptide(L)' 'MRVIDAFVESLDVIEMGFDKARTAATGRRPYHPGDLLKLYIYAYLNQTSSTRRLEKECHRNLE' A
#
# COMPACT_ATOMS: atom_id res chain seq x y z
N MET A 1 -2.32 6.15 11.99
CA MET A 1 -1.79 5.20 10.99
C MET A 1 -0.31 5.44 10.60
N ARG A 2 0.55 6.01 11.46
CA ARG A 2 1.90 6.47 11.04
C ARG A 2 3.01 5.41 11.06
N VAL A 3 2.81 4.31 11.81
CA VAL A 3 3.82 3.24 11.93
C VAL A 3 3.94 2.45 10.63
N ILE A 4 2.82 2.19 9.95
CA ILE A 4 2.81 1.47 8.67
C ILE A 4 3.45 2.34 7.58
N ASP A 5 3.18 3.65 7.58
CA ASP A 5 3.82 4.58 6.65
C ASP A 5 5.34 4.60 6.82
N ALA A 6 5.83 4.81 8.05
CA ALA A 6 7.27 4.83 8.33
C ALA A 6 7.95 3.48 8.02
N PHE A 7 7.27 2.37 8.30
CA PHE A 7 7.76 1.03 7.98
C PHE A 7 7.91 0.83 6.47
N VAL A 8 6.88 1.16 5.69
CA VAL A 8 6.93 1.01 4.23
C VAL A 8 7.91 1.97 3.58
N GLU A 9 8.08 3.17 4.14
CA GLU A 9 9.06 4.15 3.63
C GLU A 9 10.52 3.74 3.93
N SER A 10 10.74 2.94 4.98
CA SER A 10 12.06 2.34 5.25
C SER A 10 12.42 1.14 4.37
N LEU A 11 11.47 0.62 3.58
CA LEU A 11 11.67 -0.57 2.75
C LEU A 11 11.96 -0.18 1.30
N ASP A 12 13.00 -0.78 0.71
CA ASP A 12 13.25 -0.66 -0.72
C ASP A 12 12.34 -1.62 -1.50
N VAL A 13 11.21 -1.06 -1.97
CA VAL A 13 10.20 -1.78 -2.74
C VAL A 13 10.73 -2.26 -4.10
N ILE A 14 11.82 -1.66 -4.61
CA ILE A 14 12.46 -2.06 -5.87
C ILE A 14 13.32 -3.30 -5.63
N GLU A 15 14.11 -3.31 -4.56
CA GLU A 15 14.95 -4.45 -4.20
C GLU A 15 14.13 -5.69 -3.81
N MET A 16 12.94 -5.49 -3.24
CA MET A 16 11.98 -6.56 -2.94
C MET A 16 11.38 -7.25 -4.18
N GLY A 17 11.68 -6.79 -5.39
CA GLY A 17 11.21 -7.43 -6.62
C GLY A 17 9.78 -7.08 -7.00
N PHE A 18 9.25 -5.93 -6.57
CA PHE A 18 7.95 -5.47 -7.09
C PHE A 18 8.10 -5.05 -8.56
N ASP A 19 7.64 -5.90 -9.48
CA ASP A 19 7.71 -5.65 -10.94
C ASP A 19 7.07 -4.32 -11.36
N LYS A 20 6.05 -3.86 -10.64
CA LYS A 20 5.34 -2.61 -10.91
C LYS A 20 5.97 -1.38 -10.25
N ALA A 21 7.06 -1.55 -9.50
CA ALA A 21 7.79 -0.42 -8.91
C ALA A 21 8.53 0.41 -9.96
N ARG A 22 8.92 -0.20 -11.08
CA ARG A 22 9.55 0.50 -12.21
C ARG A 22 8.45 0.99 -13.15
N THR A 23 8.21 2.30 -13.14
CA THR A 23 7.24 2.92 -14.05
C THR A 23 7.73 2.83 -15.49
N ALA A 24 6.87 2.38 -16.40
CA ALA A 24 7.14 2.44 -17.84
C ALA A 24 7.31 3.90 -18.30
N ALA A 25 8.19 4.12 -19.28
CA ALA A 25 8.50 5.47 -19.80
C ALA A 25 7.30 6.15 -20.49
N THR A 26 6.30 5.38 -20.93
CA THR A 26 5.12 5.86 -21.65
C THR A 26 3.87 5.17 -21.12
N GLY A 27 2.80 5.93 -20.82
CA GLY A 27 1.50 5.40 -20.38
C GLY A 27 1.00 5.97 -19.05
N ARG A 28 -0.13 5.43 -18.55
CA ARG A 28 -0.68 5.81 -17.24
C ARG A 28 0.22 5.24 -16.14
N ARG A 29 0.67 6.11 -15.24
CA ARG A 29 1.47 5.70 -14.08
C ARG A 29 0.70 4.63 -13.28
N PRO A 30 1.30 3.46 -12.97
CA PRO A 30 0.71 2.52 -12.05
C PRO A 30 0.59 3.14 -10.65
N TYR A 31 -0.23 2.54 -9.79
CA TYR A 31 -0.23 2.89 -8.37
C TYR A 31 1.18 2.74 -7.78
N HIS A 32 1.52 3.61 -6.83
CA HIS A 32 2.80 3.52 -6.15
C HIS A 32 2.87 2.18 -5.40
N PRO A 33 3.94 1.38 -5.58
CA PRO A 33 4.04 0.05 -4.98
C PRO A 33 3.99 0.11 -3.45
N GLY A 34 4.53 1.17 -2.85
CA GLY A 34 4.44 1.41 -1.41
C GLY A 34 3.00 1.61 -0.92
N ASP A 35 2.14 2.28 -1.69
CA ASP A 35 0.75 2.50 -1.28
C ASP A 35 -0.05 1.20 -1.32
N LEU A 36 0.22 0.33 -2.30
CA LEU A 36 -0.36 -1.00 -2.35
C LEU A 36 0.11 -1.88 -1.18
N LEU A 37 1.39 -1.79 -0.81
CA LEU A 37 1.94 -2.52 0.33
C LEU A 37 1.32 -2.06 1.66
N LYS A 38 1.16 -0.74 1.85
CA LYS A 38 0.47 -0.16 3.01
C LYS A 38 -0.95 -0.71 3.14
N LEU A 39 -1.72 -0.71 2.04
CA LEU A 39 -3.08 -1.27 2.01
C LEU A 39 -3.10 -2.76 2.36
N TYR A 40 -2.13 -3.53 1.86
CA TYR A 40 -2.05 -4.96 2.13
C TYR A 40 -1.74 -5.25 3.61
N ILE A 41 -0.74 -4.57 4.17
CA ILE A 41 -0.36 -4.68 5.58
C ILE A 41 -1.54 -4.27 6.47
N TYR A 42 -2.22 -3.19 6.11
CA TYR A 42 -3.38 -2.70 6.85
C TYR A 42 -4.55 -3.70 6.81
N ALA A 43 -4.85 -4.29 5.64
CA ALA A 43 -5.87 -5.33 5.52
C ALA A 43 -5.52 -6.58 6.35
N TYR A 44 -4.26 -6.98 6.32
CA TYR A 44 -3.75 -8.13 7.07
C TYR A 44 -3.87 -7.92 8.58
N LEU A 45 -3.39 -6.79 9.09
CA LEU A 45 -3.47 -6.44 10.51
C LEU A 45 -4.91 -6.38 11.03
N ASN A 46 -5.84 -5.90 10.20
CA ASN A 46 -7.26 -5.83 10.53
C ASN A 46 -8.04 -7.11 10.19
N GLN A 47 -7.35 -8.20 9.80
CA GLN A 47 -7.93 -9.49 9.42
C GLN A 47 -9.11 -9.37 8.45
N THR A 48 -9.05 -8.36 7.57
CA THR A 48 -10.17 -7.98 6.70
C THR A 48 -9.83 -8.31 5.26
N SER A 49 -10.49 -9.33 4.72
CA SER A 49 -10.35 -9.74 3.32
C SER A 49 -11.30 -9.01 2.36
N SER A 50 -12.31 -8.30 2.90
CA SER A 50 -13.28 -7.55 2.11
C SER A 50 -12.75 -6.14 1.80
N THR A 51 -12.56 -5.86 0.52
CA THR A 51 -12.11 -4.54 0.03
C THR A 51 -13.08 -3.41 0.42
N ARG A 52 -14.40 -3.66 0.45
CA ARG A 52 -15.40 -2.65 0.90
C ARG A 52 -15.29 -2.34 2.40
N ARG A 53 -14.97 -3.34 3.23
CA ARG A 53 -14.76 -3.11 4.66
C ARG A 53 -13.45 -2.36 4.88
N LEU A 54 -12.42 -2.73 4.12
CA LEU A 54 -11.12 -2.04 4.13
C LEU A 54 -11.26 -0.55 3.77
N GLU A 55 -12.02 -0.21 2.73
CA GLU A 55 -12.28 1.16 2.31
C GLU A 55 -12.90 2.00 3.45
N LYS A 56 -13.91 1.45 4.14
CA LYS A 56 -14.53 2.12 5.30
C LYS A 56 -13.55 2.32 6.46
N GLU A 57 -12.76 1.31 6.77
CA GLU A 57 -11.76 1.37 7.85
C GLU A 57 -10.64 2.37 7.55
N CYS A 58 -10.22 2.48 6.28
CA CYS A 58 -9.27 3.50 5.83
C CYS A 58 -9.82 4.92 6.05
N HIS A 59 -11.10 5.17 5.75
CA HIS A 59 -11.72 6.47 6.02
C HIS A 59 -11.80 6.78 7.52
N ARG A 60 -12.08 5.76 8.34
CA ARG A 60 -12.22 5.92 9.79
C ARG A 60 -10.90 6.14 10.53
N ASN A 61 -9.80 5.66 9.97
CA ASN A 61 -8.46 5.83 10.55
C ASN A 61 -7.74 7.13 10.12
N LEU A 62 -8.41 7.96 9.30
CA LEU A 62 -7.98 9.32 8.94
C LEU A 62 -8.47 10.37 9.95
N GLU A 63 -9.52 10.07 10.72
CA GLU A 63 -9.97 10.83 11.89
C GLU A 63 -9.06 10.60 13.10
#